data_AF-A0A7W7PZ82-F1
#
_entry.id   AF-A0A7W7PZ82-F1
#
_cell.length_a   1.000
_cell.length_b   1.000
_cell.length_c   1.000
_cell.angle_alpha   90.00
_cell.angle_beta   90.00
_cell.angle_gamma   90.00
#
_symmetry.space_group_name_H-M   'P 1'
#
loop_
_entity.id
_entity.type
_entity.pdbx_description
1 polymer ?
#
loop_
_entity_poly.entity_id
_entity_poly.type
_entity_poly.pdbx_seq_one_letter_code
_entity_poly.pdbx_strand_id
1 'polypeptide(L)'
;MRRLLVLLVSLATLTGLAPAAVAAPSCTSTLDCSVAEINEMSMAERLDFVRDMQSGPAAALGATDRWRNIEGVITFFRDRGLGAPGTWVSYVDAGIVEGIQRGIAIALGWSAETGGNPGSAKWASYLTRLSGGELTSRSAHDRAWSEAEQASTEYGNALAEANGVPATAVEWRFYQFSEMYRWALRNRPFALDLLAVYGPLIHPGLATARVPFYDWFTDVSESAPSHRSCEMAYGFAELNPITGVFGMAGLFLAYTKELFEEYQSQA
;
A
#
# COMPACT_ATOMS: atom_id res chain seq x y z
N MET A 1 1.64 -9.57 -83.99
CA MET A 1 0.92 -9.07 -82.80
C MET A 1 1.26 -9.94 -81.58
N ARG A 2 1.80 -9.30 -80.52
CA ARG A 2 1.84 -9.64 -79.06
C ARG A 2 1.82 -11.14 -78.64
N ARG A 3 2.94 -11.68 -78.10
CA ARG A 3 3.39 -11.70 -76.68
C ARG A 3 2.37 -12.32 -75.69
N LEU A 4 2.72 -13.45 -75.07
CA LEU A 4 2.84 -13.59 -73.61
C LEU A 4 3.44 -14.97 -73.25
N LEU A 5 4.63 -14.95 -72.63
CA LEU A 5 5.27 -16.11 -71.99
C LEU A 5 5.09 -15.89 -70.48
N VAL A 6 4.37 -16.76 -69.79
CA VAL A 6 4.15 -16.66 -68.34
C VAL A 6 5.17 -17.55 -67.63
N LEU A 7 6.16 -16.94 -66.98
CA LEU A 7 7.05 -17.59 -66.04
C LEU A 7 6.32 -17.71 -64.68
N LEU A 8 6.09 -18.94 -64.22
CA LEU A 8 5.75 -19.26 -62.84
C LEU A 8 7.05 -19.37 -62.04
N VAL A 9 7.32 -18.39 -61.18
CA VAL A 9 8.36 -18.46 -60.17
C VAL A 9 7.72 -18.99 -58.89
N SER A 10 8.06 -20.21 -58.50
CA SER A 10 7.66 -20.81 -57.24
C SER A 10 8.51 -20.23 -56.10
N LEU A 11 7.92 -19.38 -55.27
CA LEU A 11 8.54 -18.84 -54.07
C LEU A 11 8.44 -19.89 -52.95
N ALA A 12 9.53 -20.58 -52.64
CA ALA A 12 9.62 -21.48 -51.50
C ALA A 12 9.78 -20.64 -50.21
N THR A 13 8.71 -20.49 -49.44
CA THR A 13 8.76 -19.88 -48.10
C THR A 13 9.31 -20.90 -47.11
N LEU A 14 10.57 -20.74 -46.73
CA LEU A 14 11.18 -21.37 -45.56
C LEU A 14 10.59 -20.73 -44.29
N THR A 15 9.51 -21.29 -43.76
CA THR A 15 9.06 -21.00 -42.39
C THR A 15 9.94 -21.77 -41.41
N GLY A 16 10.99 -21.11 -40.93
CA GLY A 16 11.72 -21.58 -39.76
C GLY A 16 10.82 -21.49 -38.53
N LEU A 17 10.42 -22.64 -37.98
CA LEU A 17 9.85 -22.74 -36.64
C LEU A 17 10.96 -22.42 -35.63
N ALA A 18 11.01 -21.18 -35.16
CA ALA A 18 11.76 -20.86 -33.95
C ALA A 18 11.04 -21.54 -32.76
N PRO A 19 11.76 -22.26 -31.88
CA PRO A 19 11.15 -22.76 -30.65
C PRO A 19 10.67 -21.57 -29.81
N ALA A 20 9.42 -21.64 -29.35
CA ALA A 20 8.89 -20.67 -28.40
C ALA A 20 9.79 -20.70 -27.16
N ALA A 21 10.55 -19.63 -26.94
CA ALA A 21 11.23 -19.43 -25.67
C ALA A 21 10.15 -19.38 -24.60
N VAL A 22 10.15 -20.36 -23.70
CA VAL A 22 9.33 -20.29 -22.49
C VAL A 22 9.80 -19.03 -21.76
N ALA A 23 8.97 -17.99 -21.73
CA ALA A 23 9.30 -16.76 -21.02
C ALA A 23 9.65 -17.15 -19.57
N ALA A 24 10.78 -16.64 -19.07
CA ALA A 24 11.09 -16.78 -17.66
C ALA A 24 9.90 -16.25 -16.84
N PRO A 25 9.58 -16.86 -15.68
CA PRO A 25 8.54 -16.34 -14.81
C PRO A 25 8.82 -14.87 -14.50
N SER A 26 7.79 -14.02 -14.52
CA SER A 26 7.94 -12.63 -14.07
C SER A 26 8.28 -12.62 -12.59
N CYS A 27 9.06 -11.64 -12.13
CA CYS A 27 9.42 -11.53 -10.72
C CYS A 27 8.18 -11.48 -9.79
N THR A 28 7.04 -11.02 -10.32
CA THR A 28 5.74 -10.98 -9.63
C THR A 28 5.20 -12.38 -9.31
N SER A 29 5.44 -13.37 -10.19
CA SER A 29 5.00 -14.75 -9.99
C SER A 29 5.88 -15.51 -9.00
N THR A 30 7.13 -15.08 -8.83
CA THR A 30 8.14 -15.66 -7.92
C THR A 30 8.30 -14.88 -6.62
N LEU A 31 7.62 -13.74 -6.48
CA LEU A 31 7.71 -12.81 -5.32
C LEU A 31 9.15 -12.35 -5.01
N ASP A 32 9.95 -12.14 -6.05
CA ASP A 32 11.36 -11.77 -5.94
C ASP A 32 11.71 -10.46 -6.66
N CYS A 33 10.70 -9.65 -7.04
CA CYS A 33 10.95 -8.34 -7.63
C CYS A 33 11.82 -7.50 -6.69
N SER A 34 12.86 -6.87 -7.22
CA SER A 34 13.58 -5.83 -6.50
C SER A 34 12.70 -4.59 -6.31
N VAL A 35 13.02 -3.77 -5.30
CA VAL A 35 12.39 -2.45 -5.14
C VAL A 35 12.54 -1.57 -6.39
N ALA A 36 13.64 -1.72 -7.14
CA ALA A 36 13.86 -0.99 -8.39
C ALA A 36 12.85 -1.42 -9.46
N GLU A 37 12.61 -2.72 -9.63
CA GLU A 37 11.61 -3.23 -10.57
C GLU A 37 10.19 -2.79 -10.20
N ILE A 38 9.85 -2.76 -8.90
CA ILE A 38 8.55 -2.24 -8.45
C ILE A 38 8.44 -0.72 -8.68
N ASN A 39 9.52 0.03 -8.48
CA ASN A 39 9.55 1.47 -8.70
C ASN A 39 9.29 1.85 -10.18
N GLU A 40 9.61 0.96 -11.11
CA GLU A 40 9.29 1.13 -12.55
C GLU A 40 7.83 0.79 -12.89
N MET A 41 7.10 0.09 -12.01
CA MET A 41 5.68 -0.17 -12.22
C MET A 41 4.87 1.12 -12.11
N SER A 42 3.88 1.28 -12.99
CA SER A 42 2.80 2.24 -12.78
C SER A 42 1.98 1.89 -11.53
N MET A 43 1.27 2.87 -10.96
CA MET A 43 0.36 2.61 -9.84
C MET A 43 -0.72 1.57 -10.19
N ALA A 44 -1.14 1.48 -11.46
CA ALA A 44 -2.11 0.49 -11.90
C ALA A 44 -1.53 -0.93 -11.85
N GLU A 45 -0.34 -1.14 -12.43
CA GLU A 45 0.36 -2.44 -12.39
C GLU A 45 0.68 -2.85 -10.94
N ARG A 46 1.06 -1.89 -10.11
CA ARG A 46 1.37 -2.14 -8.70
C ARG A 46 0.13 -2.52 -7.89
N LEU A 47 -1.01 -1.89 -8.16
CA LEU A 47 -2.30 -2.26 -7.56
C LEU A 47 -2.70 -3.69 -7.93
N ASP A 48 -2.54 -4.06 -9.19
CA ASP A 48 -2.80 -5.42 -9.65
C ASP A 48 -1.83 -6.42 -9.00
N PHE A 49 -0.55 -6.06 -8.86
CA PHE A 49 0.42 -6.90 -8.17
C PHE A 49 0.06 -7.16 -6.70
N VAL A 50 -0.36 -6.12 -5.95
CA VAL A 50 -0.83 -6.29 -4.57
C VAL A 50 -2.05 -7.23 -4.50
N ARG A 51 -2.99 -7.09 -5.43
CA ARG A 51 -4.19 -7.96 -5.50
C ARG A 51 -3.84 -9.40 -5.85
N ASP A 52 -2.89 -9.62 -6.73
CA ASP A 52 -2.41 -10.95 -7.12
C ASP A 52 -1.70 -11.62 -5.95
N MET A 53 -0.81 -10.91 -5.24
CA MET A 53 -0.18 -11.41 -4.02
C MET A 53 -1.21 -11.81 -2.97
N GLN A 54 -2.23 -10.98 -2.79
CA GLN A 54 -3.29 -11.17 -1.80
C GLN A 54 -4.22 -12.35 -2.12
N SER A 55 -4.64 -12.47 -3.38
CA SER A 55 -5.55 -13.54 -3.82
C SER A 55 -4.85 -14.87 -4.10
N GLY A 56 -3.53 -14.85 -4.36
CA GLY A 56 -2.71 -16.03 -4.59
C GLY A 56 -1.93 -16.46 -3.35
N PRO A 57 -0.61 -16.20 -3.28
CA PRO A 57 0.28 -16.79 -2.27
C PRO A 57 -0.08 -16.42 -0.83
N ALA A 58 -0.56 -15.20 -0.57
CA ALA A 58 -0.97 -14.79 0.77
C ALA A 58 -2.25 -15.44 1.27
N ALA A 59 -3.11 -15.94 0.37
CA ALA A 59 -4.33 -16.64 0.75
C ALA A 59 -4.02 -17.92 1.55
N ALA A 60 -2.91 -18.60 1.24
CA ALA A 60 -2.42 -19.76 1.99
C ALA A 60 -2.02 -19.43 3.44
N LEU A 61 -1.78 -18.15 3.74
CA LEU A 61 -1.43 -17.62 5.06
C LEU A 61 -2.63 -16.97 5.77
N GLY A 62 -3.84 -17.08 5.20
CA GLY A 62 -5.05 -16.45 5.74
C GLY A 62 -5.11 -14.93 5.56
N ALA A 63 -4.33 -14.37 4.64
CA ALA A 63 -4.19 -12.93 4.44
C ALA A 63 -4.88 -12.41 3.16
N THR A 64 -6.10 -12.88 2.87
CA THR A 64 -6.84 -12.59 1.61
C THR A 64 -7.36 -11.16 1.45
N ASP A 65 -7.27 -10.36 2.50
CA ASP A 65 -7.79 -9.00 2.59
C ASP A 65 -6.89 -8.07 3.40
N ARG A 66 -5.71 -8.53 3.84
CA ARG A 66 -4.88 -7.81 4.82
C ARG A 66 -4.17 -6.57 4.26
N TRP A 67 -4.30 -6.28 2.97
CA TRP A 67 -3.71 -5.11 2.32
C TRP A 67 -4.72 -4.28 1.54
N ARG A 68 -6.02 -4.46 1.80
CA ARG A 68 -7.06 -3.64 1.15
C ARG A 68 -6.90 -2.17 1.45
N ASN A 69 -6.41 -1.80 2.63
CA ASN A 69 -6.07 -0.41 2.89
C ASN A 69 -4.93 0.11 2.00
N ILE A 70 -3.90 -0.69 1.72
CA ILE A 70 -2.81 -0.34 0.81
C ILE A 70 -3.35 -0.22 -0.63
N GLU A 71 -4.26 -1.10 -1.04
CA GLU A 71 -4.97 -0.94 -2.32
C GLU A 71 -5.68 0.42 -2.41
N GLY A 72 -6.30 0.89 -1.32
CA GLY A 72 -6.91 2.22 -1.27
C GLY A 72 -5.92 3.36 -1.42
N VAL A 73 -4.72 3.26 -0.82
CA VAL A 73 -3.63 4.23 -0.98
C VAL A 73 -3.12 4.27 -2.42
N ILE A 74 -2.83 3.11 -3.03
CA ILE A 74 -2.36 3.03 -4.43
C ILE A 74 -3.45 3.55 -5.39
N THR A 75 -4.70 3.21 -5.13
CA THR A 75 -5.85 3.72 -5.89
C THR A 75 -5.90 5.25 -5.84
N PHE A 76 -5.72 5.85 -4.66
CA PHE A 76 -5.63 7.30 -4.51
C PHE A 76 -4.48 7.89 -5.33
N PHE A 77 -3.27 7.32 -5.26
CA PHE A 77 -2.13 7.80 -6.04
C PHE A 77 -2.41 7.76 -7.53
N ARG A 78 -2.97 6.65 -8.02
CA ARG A 78 -3.39 6.51 -9.42
C ARG A 78 -4.39 7.60 -9.81
N ASP A 79 -5.44 7.80 -9.02
CA ASP A 79 -6.52 8.74 -9.33
C ASP A 79 -6.04 10.20 -9.32
N ARG A 80 -5.01 10.53 -8.53
CA ARG A 80 -4.37 11.86 -8.49
C ARG A 80 -3.18 12.02 -9.45
N GLY A 81 -2.82 10.99 -10.21
CA GLY A 81 -1.64 11.03 -11.08
C GLY A 81 -0.31 11.16 -10.33
N LEU A 82 -0.25 10.63 -9.10
CA LEU A 82 0.95 10.56 -8.27
C LEU A 82 1.66 9.21 -8.46
N GLY A 83 2.93 9.13 -8.07
CA GLY A 83 3.68 7.87 -8.10
C GLY A 83 4.22 7.47 -9.47
N ALA A 84 4.51 8.43 -10.36
CA ALA A 84 5.26 8.14 -11.58
C ALA A 84 6.64 7.52 -11.23
N PRO A 85 7.20 6.61 -12.05
CA PRO A 85 8.48 5.97 -11.77
C PRO A 85 9.59 6.96 -11.40
N GLY A 86 10.36 6.63 -10.35
CA GLY A 86 11.46 7.46 -9.85
C GLY A 86 11.04 8.69 -9.04
N THR A 87 9.74 8.94 -8.84
CA THR A 87 9.27 9.97 -7.90
C THR A 87 9.35 9.48 -6.46
N TRP A 88 9.33 10.41 -5.49
CA TRP A 88 9.32 10.08 -4.07
C TRP A 88 8.17 9.12 -3.70
N VAL A 89 6.94 9.41 -4.16
CA VAL A 89 5.78 8.53 -3.94
C VAL A 89 6.03 7.12 -4.49
N SER A 90 6.64 7.00 -5.68
CA SER A 90 6.91 5.68 -6.27
C SER A 90 7.90 4.88 -5.43
N TYR A 91 8.99 5.50 -4.94
CA TYR A 91 9.96 4.83 -4.07
C TYR A 91 9.36 4.39 -2.73
N VAL A 92 8.58 5.25 -2.08
CA VAL A 92 7.96 4.94 -0.78
C VAL A 92 7.03 3.74 -0.93
N ASP A 93 6.13 3.79 -1.90
CA ASP A 93 5.14 2.74 -2.11
C ASP A 93 5.77 1.45 -2.68
N ALA A 94 6.84 1.56 -3.49
CA ALA A 94 7.64 0.40 -3.89
C ALA A 94 8.31 -0.29 -2.69
N GLY A 95 8.80 0.48 -1.71
CA GLY A 95 9.32 -0.05 -0.44
C GLY A 95 8.26 -0.82 0.34
N ILE A 96 7.03 -0.32 0.39
CA ILE A 96 5.88 -1.01 1.02
C ILE A 96 5.58 -2.34 0.31
N VAL A 97 5.41 -2.31 -1.01
CA VAL A 97 5.07 -3.49 -1.81
C VAL A 97 6.19 -4.52 -1.81
N GLU A 98 7.46 -4.10 -1.83
CA GLU A 98 8.59 -5.02 -1.70
C GLU A 98 8.61 -5.72 -0.33
N GLY A 99 8.37 -4.96 0.74
CA GLY A 99 8.28 -5.56 2.08
C GLY A 99 7.21 -6.64 2.16
N ILE A 100 6.05 -6.40 1.54
CA ILE A 100 4.94 -7.35 1.48
C ILE A 100 5.33 -8.60 0.69
N GLN A 101 5.79 -8.45 -0.56
CA GLN A 101 6.10 -9.61 -1.41
C GLN A 101 7.14 -10.52 -0.76
N ARG A 102 8.21 -9.91 -0.20
CA ARG A 102 9.30 -10.66 0.41
C ARG A 102 8.85 -11.26 1.73
N GLY A 103 8.03 -10.55 2.49
CA GLY A 103 7.39 -11.07 3.69
C GLY A 103 6.54 -12.32 3.42
N ILE A 104 5.75 -12.31 2.34
CA ILE A 104 4.97 -13.47 1.90
C ILE A 104 5.90 -14.63 1.51
N ALA A 105 6.91 -14.37 0.67
CA ALA A 105 7.86 -15.40 0.23
C ALA A 105 8.60 -16.05 1.42
N ILE A 106 8.98 -15.25 2.42
CA ILE A 106 9.63 -15.74 3.64
C ILE A 106 8.66 -16.56 4.50
N ALA A 107 7.42 -16.09 4.72
CA ALA A 107 6.43 -16.81 5.51
C ALA A 107 6.01 -18.15 4.88
N LEU A 108 6.04 -18.25 3.54
CA LEU A 108 5.82 -19.50 2.81
C LEU A 108 7.05 -20.42 2.76
N GLY A 109 8.20 -19.96 3.24
CA GLY A 109 9.46 -20.70 3.16
C GLY A 109 10.03 -20.80 1.74
N TRP A 110 9.60 -19.94 0.81
CA TRP A 110 10.09 -19.91 -0.57
C TRP A 110 11.44 -19.19 -0.69
N SER A 111 11.71 -18.24 0.21
CA SER A 111 12.95 -17.45 0.21
C SER A 111 13.31 -16.99 1.63
N ALA A 112 14.57 -16.59 1.82
CA ALA A 112 15.03 -15.86 3.01
C ALA A 112 15.49 -14.43 2.68
N GLU A 113 15.41 -14.03 1.41
CA GLU A 113 15.92 -12.74 0.93
C GLU A 113 15.01 -11.58 1.31
N THR A 114 15.55 -10.61 2.05
CA THR A 114 14.80 -9.45 2.55
C THR A 114 14.90 -8.23 1.64
N GLY A 115 15.79 -8.23 0.65
CA GLY A 115 16.09 -7.06 -0.20
C GLY A 115 16.77 -5.91 0.57
N GLY A 116 17.18 -6.14 1.82
CA GLY A 116 17.61 -5.07 2.73
C GLY A 116 16.45 -4.24 3.30
N ASN A 117 15.20 -4.57 2.95
CA ASN A 117 14.00 -3.92 3.47
C ASN A 117 13.67 -4.49 4.87
N PRO A 118 13.77 -3.68 5.95
CA PRO A 118 13.53 -4.16 7.31
C PRO A 118 12.08 -4.58 7.56
N GLY A 119 11.13 -4.09 6.74
CA GLY A 119 9.74 -4.50 6.81
C GLY A 119 9.50 -5.93 6.31
N SER A 120 10.34 -6.48 5.43
CA SER A 120 10.20 -7.86 4.92
C SER A 120 10.13 -8.90 6.04
N ALA A 121 11.05 -8.81 7.01
CA ALA A 121 11.07 -9.73 8.16
C ALA A 121 9.86 -9.52 9.09
N LYS A 122 9.38 -8.28 9.23
CA LYS A 122 8.21 -7.96 10.05
C LYS A 122 6.93 -8.46 9.40
N TRP A 123 6.78 -8.32 8.09
CA TRP A 123 5.67 -8.89 7.33
C TRP A 123 5.66 -10.41 7.42
N ALA A 124 6.82 -11.07 7.27
CA ALA A 124 6.92 -12.50 7.44
C ALA A 124 6.51 -12.97 8.84
N SER A 125 6.92 -12.23 9.88
CA SER A 125 6.50 -12.48 11.26
C SER A 125 5.00 -12.29 11.44
N TYR A 126 4.44 -11.18 10.93
CA TYR A 126 3.00 -10.92 10.96
C TYR A 126 2.21 -12.06 10.31
N LEU A 127 2.59 -12.48 9.10
CA LEU A 127 1.90 -13.51 8.34
C LEU A 127 2.01 -14.90 8.99
N THR A 128 3.18 -15.26 9.53
CA THR A 128 3.35 -16.51 10.29
C THR A 128 2.47 -16.52 11.54
N ARG A 129 2.41 -15.40 12.27
CA ARG A 129 1.59 -15.27 13.48
C ARG A 129 0.09 -15.23 13.16
N LEU A 130 -0.29 -14.63 12.03
CA LEU A 130 -1.66 -14.61 11.54
C LEU A 130 -2.12 -16.03 11.22
N SER A 131 -1.36 -16.76 10.39
CA SER A 131 -1.68 -18.14 10.00
C SER A 131 -1.66 -19.12 11.17
N GLY A 132 -0.77 -18.89 12.15
CA GLY A 132 -0.72 -19.63 13.41
C GLY A 132 -1.84 -19.30 14.40
N GLY A 133 -2.70 -18.33 14.11
CA GLY A 133 -3.80 -17.93 14.99
C GLY A 133 -3.35 -17.18 16.26
N GLU A 134 -2.16 -16.57 16.25
CA GLU A 134 -1.60 -15.84 17.39
C GLU A 134 -2.08 -14.38 17.47
N LEU A 135 -2.61 -13.83 16.38
CA LEU A 135 -3.10 -12.45 16.29
C LEU A 135 -4.61 -12.35 16.61
N THR A 136 -5.04 -12.96 17.73
CA THR A 136 -6.46 -13.07 18.11
C THR A 136 -7.11 -11.79 18.61
N SER A 137 -6.31 -10.80 19.03
CA SER A 137 -6.82 -9.49 19.47
C SER A 137 -6.53 -8.43 18.44
N ARG A 138 -7.46 -7.48 18.27
CA ARG A 138 -7.31 -6.33 17.38
C ARG A 138 -6.03 -5.55 17.68
N SER A 139 -5.71 -5.31 18.95
CA SER A 139 -4.48 -4.59 19.33
C SER A 139 -3.19 -5.32 18.93
N ALA A 140 -3.13 -6.65 19.11
CA ALA A 140 -1.96 -7.43 18.70
C ALA A 140 -1.82 -7.47 17.17
N HIS A 141 -2.94 -7.62 16.47
CA HIS A 141 -3.01 -7.57 15.01
C HIS A 141 -2.53 -6.21 14.47
N ASP A 142 -3.16 -5.12 14.90
CA ASP A 142 -2.93 -3.76 14.40
C ASP A 142 -1.50 -3.29 14.69
N ARG A 143 -0.96 -3.68 15.85
CA ARG A 143 0.44 -3.41 16.17
C ARG A 143 1.40 -4.13 15.22
N ALA A 144 1.22 -5.44 15.03
CA ALA A 144 2.11 -6.21 14.17
C ALA A 144 2.04 -5.73 12.71
N TRP A 145 0.83 -5.46 12.20
CA TRP A 145 0.61 -4.93 10.86
C TRP A 145 1.26 -3.56 10.68
N SER A 146 0.95 -2.61 11.58
CA SER A 146 1.47 -1.23 11.47
C SER A 146 2.98 -1.15 11.64
N GLU A 147 3.60 -1.98 12.48
CA GLU A 147 5.06 -2.02 12.62
C GLU A 147 5.76 -2.53 11.35
N ALA A 148 5.15 -3.50 10.65
CA ALA A 148 5.66 -4.00 9.39
C ALA A 148 5.54 -2.94 8.28
N GLU A 149 4.37 -2.33 8.17
CA GLU A 149 4.10 -1.31 7.16
C GLU A 149 4.92 -0.03 7.38
N GLN A 150 5.11 0.43 8.64
CA GLN A 150 6.02 1.55 8.94
C GLN A 150 7.44 1.28 8.47
N ALA A 151 7.99 0.11 8.81
CA ALA A 151 9.38 -0.21 8.50
C ALA A 151 9.62 -0.23 6.99
N SER A 152 8.66 -0.72 6.20
CA SER A 152 8.74 -0.67 4.74
C SER A 152 8.56 0.74 4.17
N THR A 153 7.70 1.55 4.77
CA THR A 153 7.49 2.95 4.38
C THR A 153 8.75 3.79 4.63
N GLU A 154 9.34 3.67 5.82
CA GLU A 154 10.59 4.36 6.20
C GLU A 154 11.75 3.95 5.29
N TYR A 155 11.83 2.66 4.95
CA TYR A 155 12.80 2.15 4.00
C TYR A 155 12.64 2.78 2.61
N GLY A 156 11.41 2.84 2.09
CA GLY A 156 11.13 3.49 0.81
C GLY A 156 11.44 5.00 0.84
N ASN A 157 11.16 5.70 1.94
CA ASN A 157 11.56 7.10 2.11
C ASN A 157 13.08 7.27 2.10
N ALA A 158 13.82 6.43 2.83
CA ALA A 158 15.27 6.45 2.85
C ALA A 158 15.88 6.15 1.47
N LEU A 159 15.26 5.25 0.69
CA LEU A 159 15.66 4.99 -0.70
C LEU A 159 15.44 6.21 -1.59
N ALA A 160 14.30 6.89 -1.46
CA ALA A 160 14.02 8.11 -2.22
C ALA A 160 15.09 9.19 -1.95
N GLU A 161 15.43 9.40 -0.67
CA GLU A 161 16.51 10.32 -0.27
C GLU A 161 17.87 9.90 -0.85
N ALA A 162 18.21 8.61 -0.76
CA ALA A 162 19.47 8.08 -1.30
C ALA A 162 19.59 8.20 -2.83
N ASN A 163 18.45 8.25 -3.54
CA ASN A 163 18.38 8.44 -4.99
C ASN A 163 18.21 9.92 -5.40
N GLY A 164 18.33 10.87 -4.46
CA GLY A 164 18.28 12.30 -4.74
C GLY A 164 16.88 12.84 -5.05
N VAL A 165 15.83 12.12 -4.66
CA VAL A 165 14.42 12.50 -4.81
C VAL A 165 13.74 12.63 -3.43
N PRO A 166 14.19 13.57 -2.58
CA PRO A 166 13.57 13.77 -1.27
C PRO A 166 12.12 14.25 -1.41
N ALA A 167 11.34 14.05 -0.35
CA ALA A 167 9.96 14.52 -0.28
C ALA A 167 9.87 16.04 -0.51
N THR A 168 8.91 16.47 -1.31
CA THR A 168 8.43 17.85 -1.28
C THR A 168 7.74 18.17 0.06
N ALA A 169 7.46 19.45 0.32
CA ALA A 169 6.76 19.84 1.53
C ALA A 169 5.35 19.22 1.65
N VAL A 170 4.66 19.03 0.51
CA VAL A 170 3.34 18.38 0.47
C VAL A 170 3.48 16.90 0.78
N GLU A 171 4.40 16.19 0.12
CA GLU A 171 4.67 14.77 0.37
C GLU A 171 5.13 14.51 1.81
N TRP A 172 5.95 15.39 2.37
CA TRP A 172 6.38 15.27 3.76
C TRP A 172 5.22 15.42 4.75
N ARG A 173 4.31 16.39 4.53
CA ARG A 173 3.09 16.50 5.34
C ARG A 173 2.18 15.29 5.15
N PHE A 174 2.06 14.80 3.91
CA PHE A 174 1.34 13.56 3.61
C PHE A 174 1.91 12.36 4.38
N TYR A 175 3.24 12.23 4.41
CA TYR A 175 3.95 11.22 5.20
C TYR A 175 3.62 11.33 6.69
N GLN A 176 3.59 12.54 7.27
CA GLN A 176 3.19 12.75 8.67
C GLN A 176 1.76 12.28 8.97
N PHE A 177 0.82 12.40 8.02
CA PHE A 177 -0.52 11.82 8.19
C PHE A 177 -0.52 10.31 8.23
N SER A 178 0.30 9.67 7.40
CA SER A 178 0.46 8.21 7.44
C SER A 178 1.01 7.75 8.79
N GLU A 179 1.93 8.50 9.39
CA GLU A 179 2.44 8.23 10.74
C GLU A 179 1.34 8.39 11.82
N MET A 180 0.44 9.36 11.68
CA MET A 180 -0.73 9.50 12.56
C MET A 180 -1.68 8.30 12.45
N TYR A 181 -1.93 7.80 11.23
CA TYR A 181 -2.73 6.59 11.02
C TYR A 181 -2.10 5.37 11.74
N ARG A 182 -0.80 5.14 11.57
CA ARG A 182 -0.07 4.06 12.26
C ARG A 182 -0.07 4.25 13.78
N TRP A 183 0.06 5.50 14.24
CA TRP A 183 -0.10 5.83 15.65
C TRP A 183 -1.49 5.46 16.16
N ALA A 184 -2.55 5.77 15.41
CA ALA A 184 -3.92 5.44 15.78
C ALA A 184 -4.06 3.92 15.95
N LEU A 185 -3.66 3.12 14.97
CA LEU A 185 -3.66 1.64 15.02
C LEU A 185 -3.02 1.08 16.29
N ARG A 186 -1.85 1.61 16.68
CA ARG A 186 -1.09 1.11 17.84
C ARG A 186 -1.64 1.59 19.18
N ASN A 187 -2.40 2.68 19.19
CA ASN A 187 -2.83 3.37 20.41
C ASN A 187 -4.36 3.35 20.57
N ARG A 188 -5.04 2.30 20.11
CA ARG A 188 -6.51 2.18 20.13
C ARG A 188 -7.19 2.65 21.43
N PRO A 189 -6.80 2.18 22.64
CA PRO A 189 -7.44 2.66 23.87
C PRO A 189 -7.35 4.17 24.03
N PHE A 190 -6.15 4.74 23.82
CA PHE A 190 -5.91 6.17 23.95
C PHE A 190 -6.65 6.99 22.87
N ALA A 191 -6.66 6.52 21.62
CA ALA A 191 -7.40 7.17 20.55
C ALA A 191 -8.92 7.15 20.80
N LEU A 192 -9.46 6.05 21.31
CA LEU A 192 -10.85 5.97 21.75
C LEU A 192 -11.13 6.88 22.95
N ASP A 193 -10.20 7.02 23.91
CA ASP A 193 -10.37 7.95 25.02
C ASP A 193 -10.41 9.41 24.54
N LEU A 194 -9.55 9.77 23.57
CA LEU A 194 -9.60 11.09 22.92
C LEU A 194 -10.96 11.33 22.25
N LEU A 195 -11.47 10.36 21.49
CA LEU A 195 -12.79 10.48 20.87
C LEU A 195 -13.92 10.50 21.90
N ALA A 196 -13.75 9.86 23.06
CA ALA A 196 -14.74 9.92 24.14
C ALA A 196 -14.83 11.32 24.76
N VAL A 197 -13.68 11.98 24.95
CA VAL A 197 -13.58 13.29 25.57
C VAL A 197 -13.91 14.42 24.58
N TYR A 198 -13.29 14.40 23.41
CA TYR A 198 -13.36 15.49 22.43
C TYR A 198 -14.36 15.24 21.31
N GLY A 199 -14.68 13.98 20.99
CA GLY A 199 -15.59 13.63 19.90
C GLY A 199 -16.94 14.37 19.96
N PRO A 200 -17.64 14.45 21.10
CA PRO A 200 -18.91 15.18 21.19
C PRO A 200 -18.81 16.69 20.90
N LEU A 201 -17.63 17.29 21.11
CA LEU A 201 -17.35 18.69 20.77
C LEU A 201 -17.08 18.89 19.28
N ILE A 202 -16.56 17.84 18.61
CA ILE A 202 -16.26 17.84 17.18
C ILE A 202 -17.53 17.57 16.38
N HIS A 203 -18.27 16.52 16.75
CA HIS A 203 -19.53 16.14 16.13
C HIS A 203 -20.41 15.36 17.12
N PRO A 204 -21.69 15.72 17.34
CA PRO A 204 -22.52 15.11 18.37
C PRO A 204 -22.73 13.59 18.15
N GLY A 205 -22.74 13.14 16.89
CA GLY A 205 -22.87 11.72 16.54
C GLY A 205 -21.68 10.84 16.95
N LEU A 206 -20.52 11.42 17.23
CA LEU A 206 -19.34 10.64 17.66
C LEU A 206 -19.53 10.02 19.04
N ALA A 207 -20.36 10.60 19.91
CA ALA A 207 -20.63 10.05 21.23
C ALA A 207 -21.15 8.60 21.16
N THR A 208 -21.98 8.30 20.17
CA THR A 208 -22.61 6.98 19.98
C THR A 208 -21.86 6.12 18.98
N ALA A 209 -21.23 6.72 17.96
CA ALA A 209 -20.57 5.99 16.88
C ALA A 209 -19.04 5.88 17.03
N ARG A 210 -18.45 6.34 18.14
CA ARG A 210 -17.00 6.36 18.38
C ARG A 210 -16.27 5.06 18.01
N VAL A 211 -16.73 3.94 18.55
CA VAL A 211 -16.08 2.63 18.38
C VAL A 211 -16.19 2.15 16.93
N PRO A 212 -17.38 2.04 16.32
CA PRO A 212 -17.48 1.60 14.92
C PRO A 212 -16.81 2.57 13.94
N PHE A 213 -16.83 3.88 14.19
CA PHE A 213 -16.06 4.85 13.40
C PHE A 213 -14.56 4.58 13.47
N TYR A 214 -14.01 4.43 14.66
CA TYR A 214 -12.58 4.17 14.84
C TYR A 214 -12.18 2.84 14.19
N ASP A 215 -13.00 1.80 14.38
CA ASP A 215 -12.72 0.48 13.83
C ASP A 215 -12.79 0.49 12.29
N TRP A 216 -13.73 1.24 11.68
CA TRP A 216 -13.80 1.51 10.24
C TRP A 216 -12.55 2.27 9.75
N PHE A 217 -12.20 3.37 10.42
CA PHE A 217 -11.07 4.22 10.02
C PHE A 217 -9.75 3.44 10.00
N THR A 218 -9.58 2.51 10.95
CA THR A 218 -8.35 1.72 11.11
C THR A 218 -8.45 0.31 10.53
N ASP A 219 -9.50 -0.01 9.76
CA ASP A 219 -9.66 -1.34 9.19
C ASP A 219 -8.72 -1.56 7.99
N VAL A 220 -7.70 -2.40 8.18
CA VAL A 220 -6.76 -2.75 7.11
C VAL A 220 -7.38 -3.65 6.03
N SER A 221 -8.54 -4.26 6.35
CA SER A 221 -9.29 -5.11 5.42
C SER A 221 -10.26 -4.36 4.51
N GLU A 222 -10.34 -3.04 4.66
CA GLU A 222 -11.16 -2.18 3.83
C GLU A 222 -10.32 -1.14 3.07
N SER A 223 -10.69 -0.90 1.81
CA SER A 223 -9.96 0.06 0.95
C SER A 223 -10.55 1.46 0.97
N ALA A 224 -11.86 1.59 1.20
CA ALA A 224 -12.55 2.87 1.19
C ALA A 224 -12.02 3.85 2.27
N PRO A 225 -11.79 3.43 3.53
CA PRO A 225 -11.31 4.35 4.57
C PRO A 225 -9.95 4.95 4.23
N SER A 226 -9.02 4.14 3.71
CA SER A 226 -7.67 4.62 3.39
C SER A 226 -7.65 5.53 2.16
N HIS A 227 -8.39 5.19 1.09
CA HIS A 227 -8.50 6.06 -0.10
C HIS A 227 -9.00 7.45 0.29
N ARG A 228 -10.10 7.52 1.04
CA ARG A 228 -10.68 8.79 1.51
C ARG A 228 -9.76 9.55 2.46
N SER A 229 -9.13 8.83 3.40
CA SER A 229 -8.16 9.43 4.30
C SER A 229 -6.98 10.05 3.54
N CYS A 230 -6.54 9.41 2.46
CA CYS A 230 -5.50 9.96 1.59
C CYS A 230 -5.97 11.20 0.83
N GLU A 231 -7.20 11.21 0.28
CA GLU A 231 -7.77 12.39 -0.39
C GLU A 231 -7.78 13.61 0.53
N MET A 232 -8.22 13.42 1.78
CA MET A 232 -8.23 14.45 2.80
C MET A 232 -6.82 14.88 3.19
N ALA A 233 -5.97 13.92 3.60
CA ALA A 233 -4.60 14.17 4.03
C ALA A 233 -3.80 14.96 2.99
N TYR A 234 -3.93 14.57 1.71
CA TYR A 234 -3.24 15.24 0.62
C TYR A 234 -3.80 16.65 0.36
N GLY A 235 -5.14 16.82 0.34
CA GLY A 235 -5.76 18.14 0.18
C GLY A 235 -5.34 19.11 1.30
N PHE A 236 -5.28 18.65 2.55
CA PHE A 236 -4.74 19.45 3.64
C PHE A 236 -3.23 19.70 3.51
N ALA A 237 -2.47 18.72 3.05
CA ALA A 237 -1.04 18.91 2.81
C ALA A 237 -0.77 20.00 1.75
N GLU A 238 -1.64 20.18 0.77
CA GLU A 238 -1.55 21.24 -0.25
C GLU A 238 -1.89 22.63 0.30
N LEU A 239 -2.89 22.74 1.18
CA LEU A 239 -3.40 24.03 1.69
C LEU A 239 -2.47 24.72 2.70
N ASN A 240 -1.35 24.09 3.06
CA ASN A 240 -0.38 24.56 4.06
C ASN A 240 -1.00 24.99 5.43
N PRO A 241 -2.08 24.37 5.95
CA PRO A 241 -2.76 24.88 7.15
C PRO A 241 -2.03 24.49 8.45
N ILE A 242 -1.07 23.56 8.39
CA ILE A 242 -0.37 23.05 9.58
C ILE A 242 0.94 23.81 9.79
N THR A 243 0.82 25.06 10.24
CA THR A 243 1.89 25.80 10.92
C THR A 243 1.85 25.61 12.45
N GLY A 244 1.15 24.57 12.94
CA GLY A 244 1.01 24.27 14.35
C GLY A 244 1.77 23.00 14.75
N VAL A 245 2.45 23.04 15.91
CA VAL A 245 3.08 21.88 16.56
C VAL A 245 1.99 20.97 17.13
N PHE A 246 1.25 20.27 16.28
CA PHE A 246 0.34 19.23 16.74
C PHE A 246 1.10 17.91 16.81
N GLY A 247 1.16 17.30 18.00
CA GLY A 247 1.52 15.88 18.10
C GLY A 247 0.45 15.01 17.43
N MET A 248 0.73 13.71 17.26
CA MET A 248 -0.18 12.77 16.56
C MET A 248 -1.63 12.80 17.06
N ALA A 249 -1.84 12.99 18.37
CA ALA A 249 -3.16 13.14 18.97
C ALA A 249 -3.92 14.38 18.47
N GLY A 250 -3.23 15.52 18.36
CA GLY A 250 -3.82 16.75 17.83
C GLY A 250 -4.12 16.63 16.34
N LEU A 251 -3.23 15.97 15.60
CA LEU A 251 -3.46 15.66 14.19
C LEU A 251 -4.66 14.73 14.01
N PHE A 252 -4.80 13.67 14.80
CA PHE A 252 -5.94 12.78 14.75
C PHE A 252 -7.28 13.51 15.03
N LEU A 253 -7.33 14.36 16.07
CA LEU A 253 -8.53 15.12 16.41
C LEU A 253 -8.91 16.15 15.34
N ALA A 254 -7.92 16.79 14.72
CA ALA A 254 -8.16 17.78 13.67
C ALA A 254 -8.84 17.18 12.42
N TYR A 255 -8.74 15.87 12.20
CA TYR A 255 -9.25 15.16 11.03
C TYR A 255 -10.51 14.35 11.35
N THR A 256 -10.81 14.21 12.63
CA THR A 256 -11.90 13.38 13.12
C THR A 256 -13.25 13.82 12.54
N LYS A 257 -13.47 15.12 12.35
CA LYS A 257 -14.74 15.63 11.83
C LYS A 257 -15.00 15.12 10.41
N GLU A 258 -14.10 15.42 9.50
CA GLU A 258 -14.25 15.10 8.09
C GLU A 258 -14.24 13.58 7.85
N LEU A 259 -13.39 12.84 8.59
CA LEU A 259 -13.39 11.37 8.54
C LEU A 259 -14.72 10.78 9.05
N PHE A 260 -15.31 11.39 10.08
CA PHE A 260 -16.57 10.94 10.63
C PHE A 260 -17.75 11.22 9.69
N GLU A 261 -17.76 12.39 9.05
CA GLU A 261 -18.77 12.73 8.02
C GLU A 261 -18.72 11.74 6.85
N GLU A 262 -17.52 11.35 6.42
CA GLU A 262 -17.34 10.31 5.40
C GLU A 262 -17.86 8.94 5.89
N TYR A 263 -17.51 8.52 7.10
CA TYR A 263 -18.02 7.29 7.71
C TYR A 263 -19.57 7.26 7.71
N GLN A 264 -20.21 8.38 8.05
CA GLN A 264 -21.67 8.48 8.06
C GLN A 264 -22.30 8.41 6.66
N SER A 265 -21.57 8.75 5.61
CA SER A 265 -22.07 8.64 4.23
C SER A 265 -22.09 7.21 3.70
N GLN A 266 -21.37 6.30 4.37
CA GLN A 266 -21.23 4.89 4.00
C GLN A 266 -22.03 3.93 4.90
N ALA A 267 -22.51 4.42 6.05
CA ALA A 267 -23.25 3.66 7.08
C ALA A 267 -24.77 3.81 6.92
#